data_AF-A0A916X6T9-F1
#
_entry.id   AF-A0A916X6T9-F1
#
_cell.length_a   1.000
_cell.length_b   1.000
_cell.length_c   1.000
_cell.angle_alpha   90.00
_cell.angle_beta   90.00
_cell.angle_gamma   90.00
#
_symmetry.space_group_name_H-M   'P 1'
#
loop_
_entity.id
_entity.type
_entity.pdbx_description
1 polymer ?
#
loop_
_entity_poly.entity_id
_entity_poly.type
_entity_poly.pdbx_seq_one_letter_code
_entity_poly.pdbx_strand_id
1 'polypeptide(L)'
;MSVTNLMLIRNWVSEDRRRAIDAIIRAARAVGSAPEKRPAIQVRELLISERDGAGAQSIFASIKQGRKNALVSILIKQGHGVRDAWVASSLPRPEIEDMLDHIASEMSVHETTAEDTALILSSALADGPASSPPPFGLAQAITLIGLSDVAPKFVSMDDLIASMLADADAAETYVKTVKRAVRASGRWLATNPQLDSWFEDGDNVTAAIKGKRKIEDRIAAIIENVLEPKRAYWASVIAWSAFAQRGDGHGSDWIEMALVAREMASERPLSEIPLARFIAVQTEEAART
;
A
#
# COMPACT_ATOMS: atom_id res chain seq x y z
N MET A 1 1.27 27.93 -6.34
CA MET A 1 1.91 26.63 -6.66
C MET A 1 3.35 26.91 -7.07
N SER A 2 4.34 26.23 -6.48
CA SER A 2 5.76 26.50 -6.79
C SER A 2 6.18 25.83 -8.10
N VAL A 3 7.23 26.35 -8.76
CA VAL A 3 7.84 25.72 -9.95
C VAL A 3 8.32 24.30 -9.65
N THR A 4 8.79 24.02 -8.43
CA THR A 4 9.18 22.68 -7.99
C THR A 4 8.00 21.71 -8.01
N ASN A 5 6.82 22.12 -7.53
CA ASN A 5 5.63 21.26 -7.54
C ASN A 5 5.16 21.00 -8.97
N LEU A 6 5.27 21.99 -9.86
CA LEU A 6 4.98 21.80 -11.29
C LEU A 6 5.95 20.81 -11.95
N MET A 7 7.24 20.85 -11.59
CA MET A 7 8.22 19.88 -12.08
C MET A 7 7.94 18.45 -11.60
N LEU A 8 7.43 18.28 -10.39
CA LEU A 8 6.98 16.96 -9.89
C LEU A 8 5.75 16.48 -10.68
N ILE A 9 4.70 17.30 -10.76
CA ILE A 9 3.44 16.96 -11.44
C ILE A 9 3.69 16.64 -12.93
N ARG A 10 4.64 17.33 -13.56
CA ARG A 10 5.06 17.06 -14.95
C ARG A 10 5.39 15.60 -15.19
N ASN A 11 6.01 14.91 -14.22
CA ASN A 11 6.43 13.52 -14.39
C ASN A 11 5.26 12.52 -14.33
N TRP A 12 4.10 12.94 -13.81
CA TRP A 12 2.94 12.07 -13.60
C TRP A 12 1.90 12.13 -14.70
N VAL A 13 1.96 13.15 -15.57
CA VAL A 13 0.95 13.38 -16.61
C VAL A 13 1.41 12.89 -17.99
N SER A 14 0.45 12.63 -18.88
CA SER A 14 0.69 12.25 -20.28
C SER A 14 1.47 13.31 -21.07
N GLU A 15 2.09 12.90 -22.19
CA GLU A 15 2.95 13.78 -23.00
C GLU A 15 2.24 15.07 -23.44
N ASP A 16 0.97 14.99 -23.82
CA ASP A 16 0.17 16.15 -24.23
C ASP A 16 0.05 17.19 -23.10
N ARG A 17 -0.18 16.72 -21.87
CA ARG A 17 -0.26 17.59 -20.68
C ARG A 17 1.11 18.11 -20.25
N ARG A 18 2.19 17.34 -20.48
CA ARG A 18 3.58 17.77 -20.18
C ARG A 18 3.95 19.04 -20.95
N ARG A 19 3.57 19.15 -22.23
CA ARG A 19 3.89 20.34 -23.05
C ARG A 19 3.29 21.62 -22.49
N ALA A 20 2.05 21.55 -21.98
CA ALA A 20 1.39 22.69 -21.33
C ALA A 20 2.10 23.08 -20.02
N ILE A 21 2.47 22.10 -19.19
CA ILE A 21 3.23 22.34 -17.95
C ILE A 21 4.61 22.94 -18.25
N ASP A 22 5.31 22.45 -19.29
CA ASP A 22 6.61 22.96 -19.71
C ASP A 22 6.55 24.43 -20.15
N ALA A 23 5.48 24.84 -20.83
CA ALA A 23 5.26 26.24 -21.16
C ALA A 23 5.09 27.11 -19.91
N ILE A 24 4.30 26.64 -18.92
CA ILE A 24 4.10 27.35 -17.65
C ILE A 24 5.40 27.46 -16.86
N ILE A 25 6.19 26.38 -16.76
CA ILE A 25 7.49 26.37 -16.08
C ILE A 25 8.45 27.37 -16.73
N ARG A 26 8.53 27.40 -18.08
CA ARG A 26 9.39 28.35 -18.80
C ARG A 26 8.97 29.79 -18.54
N ALA A 27 7.67 30.09 -18.60
CA ALA A 27 7.14 31.42 -18.31
C ALA A 27 7.44 31.86 -16.86
N ALA A 28 7.20 30.97 -15.88
CA ALA A 28 7.47 31.25 -14.47
C ALA A 28 8.96 31.51 -14.19
N ARG A 29 9.87 30.80 -14.87
CA ARG A 29 11.32 31.03 -14.77
C ARG A 29 11.73 32.37 -15.41
N ALA A 30 11.13 32.74 -16.54
CA ALA A 30 11.44 33.99 -17.25
C ALA A 30 11.06 35.24 -16.44
N VAL A 31 10.03 35.15 -15.59
CA VAL A 31 9.58 36.26 -14.71
C VAL A 31 10.47 36.39 -13.45
N GLY A 32 11.41 35.47 -13.23
CA GLY A 32 12.35 35.56 -12.11
C GLY A 32 11.70 35.36 -10.75
N SER A 33 10.78 34.40 -10.62
CA SER A 33 10.22 34.02 -9.31
C SER A 33 11.35 33.73 -8.32
N ALA A 34 11.53 34.61 -7.34
CA ALA A 34 12.49 34.41 -6.26
C ALA A 34 12.15 33.11 -5.51
N PRO A 35 13.16 32.31 -5.09
CA PRO A 35 12.92 31.17 -4.24
C PRO A 35 12.24 31.64 -2.96
N GLU A 36 11.00 31.22 -2.75
CA GLU A 36 10.29 31.50 -1.50
C GLU A 36 11.07 30.88 -0.34
N LYS A 37 11.39 31.67 0.70
CA LYS A 37 12.06 31.15 1.90
C LYS A 37 11.14 30.11 2.54
N ARG A 38 11.42 28.83 2.31
CA ARG A 38 10.65 27.75 2.93
C ARG A 38 11.00 27.67 4.42
N PRO A 39 10.01 27.46 5.30
CA PRO A 39 10.31 27.13 6.68
C PRO A 39 11.14 25.84 6.73
N ALA A 40 11.99 25.70 7.77
CA ALA A 40 12.65 24.43 8.01
C ALA A 40 11.58 23.35 8.24
N ILE A 41 11.67 22.28 7.45
CA ILE A 41 10.78 21.12 7.48
C ILE A 41 11.51 20.01 8.22
N GLN A 42 10.84 19.39 9.18
CA GLN A 42 11.30 18.19 9.87
C GLN A 42 10.16 17.18 9.90
N VAL A 43 10.38 16.02 9.27
CA VAL A 43 9.50 14.86 9.44
C VAL A 43 9.76 14.31 10.84
N ARG A 44 8.72 14.21 11.67
CA ARG A 44 8.81 13.65 13.03
C ARG A 44 8.48 12.18 13.04
N GLU A 45 7.39 11.84 12.36
CA GLU A 45 6.87 10.49 12.25
C GLU A 45 6.43 10.29 10.80
N LEU A 46 6.67 9.08 10.30
CA LEU A 46 6.26 8.64 8.98
C LEU A 46 5.77 7.21 9.15
N LEU A 47 4.46 7.03 8.95
CA LEU A 47 3.77 5.79 9.22
C LEU A 47 3.14 5.26 7.94
N ILE A 48 3.01 3.95 7.87
CA ILE A 48 2.33 3.23 6.79
C ILE A 48 1.40 2.18 7.37
N SER A 49 0.18 2.08 6.84
CA SER A 49 -0.73 0.99 7.21
C SER A 49 -0.36 -0.31 6.51
N GLU A 50 -0.76 -1.44 7.06
CA GLU A 50 -0.90 -2.64 6.24
C GLU A 50 -1.91 -2.43 5.10
N ARG A 51 -1.87 -3.30 4.08
CA ARG A 51 -2.87 -3.28 3.01
C ARG A 51 -4.08 -4.13 3.40
N ASP A 52 -5.27 -3.55 3.30
CA ASP A 52 -6.51 -4.26 3.57
C ASP A 52 -6.93 -5.17 2.40
N GLY A 53 -7.98 -5.98 2.59
CA GLY A 53 -8.49 -6.90 1.56
C GLY A 53 -9.04 -6.17 0.32
N ALA A 54 -9.49 -4.92 0.47
CA ALA A 54 -9.92 -4.06 -0.62
C ALA A 54 -8.75 -3.37 -1.36
N GLY A 55 -7.51 -3.68 -0.97
CA GLY A 55 -6.29 -3.20 -1.60
C GLY A 55 -5.93 -1.78 -1.22
N ALA A 56 -6.52 -1.22 -0.16
CA ALA A 56 -6.24 0.12 0.33
C ALA A 56 -5.06 0.11 1.31
N GLN A 57 -4.21 1.14 1.20
CA GLN A 57 -3.07 1.36 2.08
C GLN A 57 -2.86 2.85 2.27
N SER A 58 -2.57 3.27 3.50
CA SER A 58 -2.42 4.68 3.86
C SER A 58 -1.00 4.99 4.31
N ILE A 59 -0.55 6.21 4.01
CA ILE A 59 0.70 6.78 4.54
C ILE A 59 0.34 8.03 5.34
N PHE A 60 0.88 8.14 6.54
CA PHE A 60 0.69 9.29 7.41
C PHE A 60 2.03 9.93 7.77
N ALA A 61 2.09 11.25 7.88
CA ALA A 61 3.30 11.91 8.35
C ALA A 61 3.01 13.11 9.25
N SER A 62 3.67 13.14 10.40
CA SER A 62 3.71 14.30 11.30
C SER A 62 4.89 15.18 10.91
N ILE A 63 4.61 16.42 10.51
CA ILE A 63 5.62 17.35 9.98
C ILE A 63 5.69 18.59 10.87
N LYS A 64 6.90 18.97 11.30
CA LYS A 64 7.17 20.28 11.89
C LYS A 64 7.62 21.26 10.79
N GLN A 65 6.95 22.40 10.70
CA GLN A 65 7.24 23.49 9.76
C GLN A 65 7.50 24.78 10.54
N GLY A 66 8.76 25.03 10.90
CA GLY A 66 9.11 26.14 11.78
C GLY A 66 8.41 26.05 13.15
N ARG A 67 7.43 26.93 13.40
CA ARG A 67 6.62 26.97 14.63
C ARG A 67 5.29 26.22 14.55
N LYS A 68 4.90 25.79 13.35
CA LYS A 68 3.63 25.09 13.08
C LYS A 68 3.87 23.61 12.87
N ASN A 69 2.82 22.81 12.98
CA ASN A 69 2.85 21.41 12.58
C ASN A 69 1.84 21.16 11.45
N ALA A 70 2.01 20.05 10.75
CA ALA A 70 1.08 19.58 9.75
C ALA A 70 0.98 18.05 9.81
N LEU A 71 -0.21 17.53 9.54
CA LEU A 71 -0.44 16.11 9.31
C LEU A 71 -0.65 15.90 7.81
N VAL A 72 0.06 14.93 7.26
CA VAL A 72 -0.11 14.45 5.89
C VAL A 72 -0.83 13.11 5.95
N SER A 73 -1.78 12.89 5.04
CA SER A 73 -2.42 11.61 4.79
C SER A 73 -2.47 11.36 3.29
N ILE A 74 -2.07 10.16 2.86
CA ILE A 74 -2.11 9.71 1.48
C ILE A 74 -2.80 8.34 1.45
N LEU A 75 -3.83 8.20 0.62
CA LEU A 75 -4.53 6.94 0.40
C LEU A 75 -4.16 6.35 -0.95
N ILE A 76 -3.70 5.12 -0.96
CA ILE A 76 -3.41 4.31 -2.14
C ILE A 76 -4.46 3.21 -2.23
N LYS A 77 -4.88 2.88 -3.44
CA LYS A 77 -5.74 1.71 -3.69
C LYS A 77 -5.24 0.95 -4.91
N GLN A 78 -5.05 -0.36 -4.75
CA GLN A 78 -4.64 -1.25 -5.83
C GLN A 78 -5.58 -1.15 -7.04
N GLY A 79 -5.00 -1.14 -8.25
CA GLY A 79 -5.66 -0.89 -9.53
C GLY A 79 -6.13 0.56 -9.74
N HIS A 80 -5.89 1.47 -8.79
CA HIS A 80 -6.30 2.87 -8.87
C HIS A 80 -5.19 3.85 -8.55
N GLY A 81 -4.05 3.38 -8.03
CA GLY A 81 -2.95 4.22 -7.59
C GLY A 81 -3.30 5.11 -6.40
N VAL A 82 -2.79 6.34 -6.40
CA VAL A 82 -3.08 7.31 -5.33
C VAL A 82 -4.50 7.84 -5.48
N ARG A 83 -5.38 7.47 -4.54
CA ARG A 83 -6.80 7.83 -4.51
C ARG A 83 -7.04 9.20 -3.91
N ASP A 84 -6.34 9.50 -2.82
CA ASP A 84 -6.45 10.78 -2.15
C ASP A 84 -5.11 11.16 -1.51
N ALA A 85 -4.90 12.46 -1.33
CA ALA A 85 -3.76 12.99 -0.59
C ALA A 85 -4.11 14.39 -0.08
N TRP A 86 -3.98 14.60 1.22
CA TRP A 86 -4.25 15.89 1.85
C TRP A 86 -3.24 16.23 2.93
N VAL A 87 -3.19 17.53 3.26
CA VAL A 87 -2.31 18.10 4.28
C VAL A 87 -3.12 19.02 5.19
N ALA A 88 -3.33 18.61 6.43
CA ALA A 88 -3.89 19.50 7.45
C ALA A 88 -2.75 20.32 8.06
N SER A 89 -2.71 21.60 7.75
CA SER A 89 -1.62 22.51 8.14
C SER A 89 -1.98 23.35 9.36
N SER A 90 -0.98 23.86 10.06
CA SER A 90 -1.13 24.75 11.23
C SER A 90 -1.81 24.10 12.43
N LEU A 91 -1.68 22.77 12.58
CA LEU A 91 -2.22 22.05 13.72
C LEU A 91 -1.32 22.19 14.96
N PRO A 92 -1.89 22.31 16.18
CA PRO A 92 -1.21 22.01 17.43
C PRO A 92 -0.62 20.60 17.40
N ARG A 93 0.52 20.41 18.08
CA ARG A 93 1.14 19.08 18.17
C ARG A 93 0.23 18.04 18.86
N PRO A 94 -0.41 18.35 20.00
CA PRO A 94 -1.30 17.39 20.67
C PRO A 94 -2.46 16.93 19.78
N GLU A 95 -3.01 17.81 18.95
CA GLU A 95 -4.09 17.44 18.02
C GLU A 95 -3.62 16.45 16.95
N ILE A 96 -2.38 16.57 16.47
CA ILE A 96 -1.80 15.57 15.55
C ILE A 96 -1.60 14.24 16.25
N GLU A 97 -1.08 14.26 17.48
CA GLU A 97 -0.86 13.05 18.30
C GLU A 97 -2.20 12.33 18.54
N ASP A 98 -3.24 13.06 18.95
CA ASP A 98 -4.60 12.51 19.14
C ASP A 98 -5.16 11.88 17.84
N MET A 99 -4.94 12.51 16.68
CA MET A 99 -5.38 11.97 15.39
C MET A 99 -4.62 10.70 15.01
N LEU A 100 -3.31 10.66 15.24
CA LEU A 100 -2.48 9.48 14.96
C LEU A 100 -2.80 8.32 15.90
N ASP A 101 -3.04 8.60 17.18
CA ASP A 101 -3.47 7.61 18.18
C ASP A 101 -4.84 7.02 17.80
N HIS A 102 -5.78 7.85 17.33
CA HIS A 102 -7.06 7.37 16.84
C HIS A 102 -6.89 6.47 15.61
N ILE A 103 -6.06 6.85 14.64
CA ILE A 103 -5.74 6.01 13.48
C ILE A 103 -5.15 4.66 13.93
N ALA A 104 -4.16 4.68 14.82
CA ALA A 104 -3.53 3.47 15.34
C ALA A 104 -4.49 2.56 16.14
N SER A 105 -5.59 3.12 16.65
CA SER A 105 -6.66 2.34 17.31
C SER A 105 -7.59 1.62 16.34
N GLU A 106 -7.68 2.07 15.08
CA GLU A 106 -8.58 1.54 14.07
C GLU A 106 -7.87 0.67 13.01
N MET A 107 -6.58 0.90 12.78
CA MET A 107 -5.79 0.17 11.79
C MET A 107 -4.36 -0.07 12.25
N SER A 108 -3.79 -1.17 11.77
CA SER A 108 -2.37 -1.47 12.00
C SER A 108 -1.50 -0.53 11.16
N VAL A 109 -0.68 0.27 11.83
CA VAL A 109 0.28 1.20 11.23
C VAL A 109 1.69 0.92 11.76
N HIS A 110 2.66 1.14 10.89
CA HIS A 110 4.07 0.83 11.11
C HIS A 110 4.94 2.02 10.76
N GLU A 111 6.06 2.20 11.45
CA GLU A 111 7.08 3.17 11.06
C GLU A 111 7.68 2.81 9.69
N THR A 112 7.95 3.84 8.89
CA THR A 112 8.55 3.67 7.57
C THR A 112 9.55 4.78 7.26
N THR A 113 10.34 4.56 6.22
CA THR A 113 11.38 5.51 5.79
C THR A 113 10.90 6.34 4.60
N ALA A 114 11.65 7.42 4.32
CA ALA A 114 11.42 8.23 3.14
C ALA A 114 11.62 7.41 1.85
N GLU A 115 12.61 6.52 1.83
CA GLU A 115 12.90 5.64 0.69
C GLU A 115 11.76 4.67 0.42
N ASP A 116 11.24 4.01 1.46
CA ASP A 116 10.12 3.07 1.37
C ASP A 116 8.82 3.78 0.94
N THR A 117 8.58 4.96 1.51
CA THR A 117 7.48 5.85 1.11
C THR A 117 7.59 6.23 -0.37
N ALA A 118 8.78 6.60 -0.84
CA ALA A 118 9.01 6.94 -2.25
C ALA A 118 8.78 5.74 -3.18
N LEU A 119 9.22 4.54 -2.79
CA LEU A 119 9.02 3.31 -3.54
C LEU A 119 7.52 3.01 -3.71
N ILE A 120 6.76 3.06 -2.62
CA ILE A 120 5.32 2.79 -2.62
C ILE A 120 4.57 3.80 -3.48
N LEU A 121 4.84 5.10 -3.30
CA LEU A 121 4.19 6.13 -4.10
C LEU A 121 4.52 5.98 -5.58
N SER A 122 5.76 5.63 -5.91
CA SER A 122 6.18 5.38 -7.30
C SER A 122 5.45 4.18 -7.91
N SER A 123 5.27 3.10 -7.13
CA SER A 123 4.48 1.93 -7.54
C SER A 123 3.00 2.29 -7.72
N ALA A 124 2.41 3.02 -6.78
CA ALA A 124 1.01 3.45 -6.84
C ALA A 124 0.76 4.36 -8.06
N LEU A 125 1.69 5.26 -8.37
CA LEU A 125 1.60 6.11 -9.54
C LEU A 125 1.65 5.33 -10.87
N ALA A 126 2.35 4.19 -10.91
CA ALA A 126 2.37 3.31 -12.08
C ALA A 126 1.13 2.40 -12.18
N ASP A 127 0.53 2.05 -11.04
CA ASP A 127 -0.67 1.21 -10.94
C ASP A 127 -1.97 1.98 -11.26
N GLY A 128 -1.97 3.31 -11.08
CA GLY A 128 -3.11 4.16 -11.39
C GLY A 128 -3.45 4.25 -12.89
N PRO A 129 -4.73 4.43 -13.25
CA PRO A 129 -5.13 4.54 -14.65
C PRO A 129 -4.58 5.83 -15.27
N ALA A 130 -3.98 5.73 -16.46
CA ALA A 130 -3.35 6.86 -17.16
C ALA A 130 -4.31 8.06 -17.42
N SER A 131 -5.62 7.82 -17.42
CA SER A 131 -6.65 8.86 -17.59
C SER A 131 -6.94 9.65 -16.31
N SER A 132 -6.59 9.13 -15.13
CA SER A 132 -6.82 9.78 -13.84
C SER A 132 -5.51 10.34 -13.29
N PRO A 133 -5.29 11.67 -13.33
CA PRO A 133 -4.10 12.24 -12.72
C PRO A 133 -4.13 12.04 -11.19
N PRO A 134 -2.96 11.96 -10.54
CA PRO A 134 -2.89 11.89 -9.08
C PRO A 134 -3.55 13.11 -8.42
N PRO A 135 -4.05 12.98 -7.17
CA PRO A 135 -4.69 14.07 -6.46
C PRO A 135 -3.73 15.23 -6.24
N PHE A 136 -4.25 16.46 -6.33
CA PHE A 136 -3.43 17.67 -6.27
C PHE A 136 -2.62 17.77 -4.96
N GLY A 137 -3.21 17.36 -3.83
CA GLY A 137 -2.55 17.41 -2.53
C GLY A 137 -1.32 16.50 -2.43
N LEU A 138 -1.15 15.53 -3.35
CA LEU A 138 0.02 14.65 -3.39
C LEU A 138 1.32 15.45 -3.58
N ALA A 139 1.30 16.48 -4.43
CA ALA A 139 2.50 17.31 -4.65
C ALA A 139 2.91 18.06 -3.38
N GLN A 140 1.94 18.49 -2.57
CA GLN A 140 2.20 19.11 -1.27
C GLN A 140 2.73 18.08 -0.28
N ALA A 141 2.09 16.91 -0.19
CA ALA A 141 2.51 15.81 0.67
C ALA A 141 3.97 15.38 0.41
N ILE A 142 4.32 15.07 -0.84
CA ILE A 142 5.68 14.70 -1.27
C ILE A 142 6.70 15.78 -0.88
N THR A 143 6.36 17.05 -1.10
CA THR A 143 7.24 18.18 -0.75
C THR A 143 7.48 18.27 0.75
N LEU A 144 6.45 18.00 1.57
CA LEU A 144 6.54 18.10 3.03
C LEU A 144 7.22 16.91 3.68
N ILE A 145 7.04 15.71 3.13
CA ILE A 145 7.78 14.52 3.54
C ILE A 145 9.26 14.64 3.12
N GLY A 146 9.57 15.49 2.12
CA GLY A 146 10.93 15.73 1.66
C GLY A 146 11.41 14.66 0.66
N LEU A 147 10.49 14.02 -0.04
CA LEU A 147 10.81 12.98 -1.02
C LEU A 147 11.40 13.61 -2.28
N SER A 148 12.53 13.07 -2.73
CA SER A 148 13.08 13.31 -4.06
C SER A 148 12.84 12.06 -4.90
N ASP A 149 12.52 12.23 -6.19
CA ASP A 149 12.37 11.12 -7.17
C ASP A 149 11.10 10.24 -7.07
N VAL A 150 9.96 10.84 -6.75
CA VAL A 150 8.65 10.17 -6.88
C VAL A 150 8.13 10.29 -8.32
N ALA A 151 8.43 9.28 -9.14
CA ALA A 151 7.94 9.14 -10.52
C ALA A 151 7.28 7.76 -10.71
N PRO A 152 6.34 7.60 -11.67
CA PRO A 152 5.71 6.31 -11.90
C PRO A 152 6.77 5.25 -12.23
N LYS A 153 6.84 4.19 -11.41
CA LYS A 153 7.76 3.06 -11.60
C LYS A 153 6.99 1.77 -11.35
N PHE A 154 6.95 0.91 -12.36
CA PHE A 154 6.40 -0.43 -12.18
C PHE A 154 7.30 -1.23 -11.23
N VAL A 155 6.68 -1.88 -10.24
CA VAL A 155 7.35 -2.78 -9.30
C VAL A 155 6.71 -4.15 -9.46
N SER A 156 7.49 -5.12 -9.93
CA SER A 156 7.05 -6.52 -9.95
C SER A 156 6.92 -7.03 -8.51
N MET A 157 5.89 -7.83 -8.22
CA MET A 157 5.75 -8.45 -6.90
C MET A 157 6.90 -9.44 -6.63
N ASP A 158 7.38 -10.14 -7.66
CA ASP A 158 8.52 -11.05 -7.52
C ASP A 158 9.79 -10.28 -7.13
N ASP A 159 10.05 -9.14 -7.80
CA ASP A 159 11.21 -8.28 -7.50
C ASP A 159 11.09 -7.64 -6.11
N LEU A 160 9.89 -7.19 -5.73
CA LEU A 160 9.62 -6.64 -4.40
C LEU A 160 9.94 -7.67 -3.33
N ILE A 161 9.34 -8.87 -3.44
CA ILE A 161 9.54 -9.94 -2.46
C ILE A 161 10.99 -10.41 -2.44
N ALA A 162 11.63 -10.58 -3.60
CA ALA A 162 13.05 -10.94 -3.67
C ALA A 162 13.93 -9.90 -2.98
N SER A 163 13.66 -8.59 -3.18
CA SER A 163 14.41 -7.52 -2.53
C SER A 163 14.22 -7.51 -1.01
N MET A 164 13.00 -7.77 -0.51
CA MET A 164 12.74 -7.85 0.93
C MET A 164 13.45 -9.05 1.56
N LEU A 165 13.54 -10.16 0.84
CA LEU A 165 14.14 -11.40 1.31
C LEU A 165 15.63 -11.53 1.02
N ALA A 166 16.24 -10.59 0.29
CA ALA A 166 17.65 -10.66 -0.10
C ALA A 166 18.59 -10.70 1.11
N ASP A 167 18.21 -10.03 2.20
CA ASP A 167 18.95 -10.00 3.46
C ASP A 167 18.52 -11.09 4.45
N ALA A 168 17.50 -11.91 4.12
CA ALA A 168 16.98 -12.98 4.97
C ALA A 168 17.72 -14.31 4.66
N ASP A 169 18.64 -14.68 5.55
CA ASP A 169 19.68 -15.69 5.33
C ASP A 169 19.23 -17.15 5.02
N ALA A 170 20.04 -17.81 4.17
CA ALA A 170 20.23 -19.24 3.88
C ALA A 170 19.15 -20.13 3.16
N ALA A 171 19.49 -20.49 1.92
CA ALA A 171 18.75 -21.28 0.92
C ALA A 171 18.47 -22.77 1.26
N GLU A 172 19.15 -23.41 2.21
CA GLU A 172 18.86 -24.80 2.61
C GLU A 172 17.75 -24.89 3.68
N THR A 173 17.60 -23.81 4.44
CA THR A 173 16.51 -23.57 5.40
C THR A 173 15.22 -23.16 4.68
N TYR A 174 15.34 -22.59 3.48
CA TYR A 174 14.26 -21.96 2.73
C TYR A 174 13.04 -22.85 2.47
N VAL A 175 13.19 -24.08 2.00
CA VAL A 175 12.03 -24.97 1.74
C VAL A 175 11.29 -25.31 3.04
N LYS A 176 12.02 -25.54 4.13
CA LYS A 176 11.41 -25.80 5.44
C LYS A 176 10.75 -24.54 6.00
N THR A 177 11.38 -23.38 5.87
CA THR A 177 10.84 -22.08 6.28
C THR A 177 9.58 -21.74 5.49
N VAL A 178 9.57 -21.95 4.17
CA VAL A 178 8.40 -21.75 3.32
C VAL A 178 7.26 -22.67 3.75
N LYS A 179 7.51 -23.97 3.93
CA LYS A 179 6.49 -24.91 4.42
C LYS A 179 5.96 -24.50 5.79
N ARG A 180 6.82 -24.01 6.68
CA ARG A 180 6.43 -23.49 8.01
C ARG A 180 5.56 -22.25 7.87
N ALA A 181 5.98 -21.26 7.09
CA ALA A 181 5.25 -20.01 6.86
C ALA A 181 3.88 -20.26 6.25
N VAL A 182 3.79 -21.08 5.19
CA VAL A 182 2.52 -21.49 4.58
C VAL A 182 1.62 -22.15 5.62
N ARG A 183 2.13 -23.10 6.42
CA ARG A 183 1.33 -23.74 7.47
C ARG A 183 0.92 -22.77 8.58
N ALA A 184 1.78 -21.82 8.94
CA ALA A 184 1.52 -20.82 9.97
C ALA A 184 0.43 -19.83 9.55
N SER A 185 0.32 -19.55 8.25
CA SER A 185 -0.70 -18.64 7.69
C SER A 185 -2.14 -19.00 8.05
N GLY A 186 -2.41 -20.27 8.32
CA GLY A 186 -3.74 -20.72 8.77
C GLY A 186 -4.13 -20.29 10.19
N ARG A 187 -3.20 -19.69 10.94
CA ARG A 187 -3.45 -19.16 12.30
C ARG A 187 -3.43 -17.64 12.37
N TRP A 188 -3.10 -16.95 11.28
CA TRP A 188 -2.89 -15.51 11.32
C TRP A 188 -4.13 -14.71 11.70
N LEU A 189 -5.34 -15.16 11.35
CA LEU A 189 -6.56 -14.48 11.81
C LEU A 189 -6.61 -14.35 13.34
N ALA A 190 -6.26 -15.42 14.04
CA ALA A 190 -6.31 -15.43 15.50
C ALA A 190 -5.28 -14.48 16.14
N THR A 191 -4.27 -14.06 15.38
CA THR A 191 -3.18 -13.20 15.87
C THR A 191 -3.19 -11.80 15.25
N ASN A 192 -3.89 -11.61 14.12
CA ASN A 192 -3.85 -10.41 13.30
C ASN A 192 -5.29 -9.96 12.93
N PRO A 193 -5.98 -9.21 13.80
CA PRO A 193 -7.35 -8.73 13.56
C PRO A 193 -7.48 -7.89 12.27
N GLN A 194 -6.41 -7.28 11.79
CA GLN A 194 -6.38 -6.54 10.52
C GLN A 194 -6.83 -7.39 9.31
N LEU A 195 -6.67 -8.72 9.39
CA LEU A 195 -7.07 -9.66 8.36
C LEU A 195 -8.59 -9.86 8.29
N ASP A 196 -9.38 -9.34 9.23
CA ASP A 196 -10.85 -9.39 9.17
C ASP A 196 -11.41 -8.72 7.90
N SER A 197 -10.68 -7.74 7.36
CA SER A 197 -11.01 -7.09 6.08
C SER A 197 -10.71 -7.94 4.84
N TRP A 198 -10.05 -9.09 4.98
CA TRP A 198 -9.60 -9.92 3.86
C TRP A 198 -10.67 -10.91 3.43
N PHE A 199 -11.54 -10.43 2.55
CA PHE A 199 -12.54 -11.22 1.87
C PHE A 199 -12.84 -10.63 0.49
N GLU A 200 -13.57 -11.38 -0.33
CA GLU A 200 -14.13 -10.93 -1.60
C GLU A 200 -15.64 -10.72 -1.45
N ASP A 201 -16.17 -9.78 -2.22
CA ASP A 201 -17.61 -9.57 -2.33
C ASP A 201 -18.03 -9.37 -3.80
N GLY A 202 -19.34 -9.27 -4.02
CA GLY A 202 -19.92 -8.97 -5.32
C GLY A 202 -20.41 -10.17 -6.15
N ASP A 203 -20.81 -9.88 -7.38
CA ASP A 203 -21.58 -10.80 -8.24
C ASP A 203 -20.83 -12.09 -8.58
N ASN A 204 -19.50 -12.04 -8.69
CA ASN A 204 -18.65 -13.21 -8.95
C ASN A 204 -18.70 -14.20 -7.78
N VAL A 205 -18.71 -13.72 -6.53
CA VAL A 205 -18.87 -14.55 -5.33
C VAL A 205 -20.26 -15.20 -5.33
N THR A 206 -21.31 -14.41 -5.54
CA THR A 206 -22.69 -14.92 -5.62
C THR A 206 -22.84 -15.99 -6.70
N ALA A 207 -22.26 -15.76 -7.87
CA ALA A 207 -22.26 -16.73 -8.97
C ALA A 207 -21.49 -18.01 -8.61
N ALA A 208 -20.32 -17.89 -8.00
CA ALA A 208 -19.49 -19.03 -7.62
C ALA A 208 -20.20 -19.97 -6.64
N ILE A 209 -20.95 -19.44 -5.67
CA ILE A 209 -21.61 -20.25 -4.64
C ILE A 209 -23.04 -20.67 -5.01
N LYS A 210 -23.60 -20.17 -6.10
CA LYS A 210 -24.98 -20.45 -6.53
C LYS A 210 -25.26 -21.96 -6.64
N GLY A 211 -26.36 -22.39 -6.01
CA GLY A 211 -26.81 -23.79 -6.04
C GLY A 211 -26.04 -24.74 -5.11
N LYS A 212 -25.00 -24.28 -4.42
CA LYS A 212 -24.19 -25.10 -3.51
C LYS A 212 -24.76 -25.07 -2.09
N ARG A 213 -25.12 -26.25 -1.57
CA ARG A 213 -25.77 -26.39 -0.25
C ARG A 213 -24.79 -26.47 0.90
N LYS A 214 -23.67 -27.19 0.72
CA LYS A 214 -22.67 -27.37 1.78
C LYS A 214 -21.68 -26.21 1.80
N ILE A 215 -21.26 -25.83 3.00
CA ILE A 215 -20.27 -24.75 3.23
C ILE A 215 -18.96 -25.09 2.54
N GLU A 216 -18.47 -26.32 2.69
CA GLU A 216 -17.22 -26.75 2.06
C GLU A 216 -17.25 -26.68 0.53
N ASP A 217 -18.39 -27.02 -0.10
CA ASP A 217 -18.55 -26.89 -1.55
C ASP A 217 -18.51 -25.41 -1.99
N ARG A 218 -19.05 -24.50 -1.17
CA ARG A 218 -18.99 -23.04 -1.41
C ARG A 218 -17.57 -22.51 -1.27
N ILE A 219 -16.86 -22.89 -0.21
CA ILE A 219 -15.45 -22.50 0.01
C ILE A 219 -14.58 -22.97 -1.14
N ALA A 220 -14.71 -24.24 -1.56
CA ALA A 220 -13.96 -24.78 -2.70
C ALA A 220 -14.25 -23.98 -3.98
N ALA A 221 -15.52 -23.64 -4.22
CA ALA A 221 -15.91 -22.85 -5.38
C ALA A 221 -15.38 -21.41 -5.34
N ILE A 222 -15.29 -20.79 -4.16
CA ILE A 222 -14.70 -19.47 -3.98
C ILE A 222 -13.19 -19.52 -4.28
N ILE A 223 -12.47 -20.51 -3.74
CA ILE A 223 -11.04 -20.67 -4.02
C ILE A 223 -10.81 -20.78 -5.53
N GLU A 224 -11.54 -21.66 -6.21
CA GLU A 224 -11.36 -21.94 -7.64
C GLU A 224 -11.84 -20.82 -8.57
N ASN A 225 -13.01 -20.23 -8.30
CA ASN A 225 -13.67 -19.34 -9.27
C ASN A 225 -13.55 -17.85 -8.92
N VAL A 226 -13.11 -17.52 -7.71
CA VAL A 226 -12.97 -16.14 -7.23
C VAL A 226 -11.52 -15.82 -6.92
N LEU A 227 -10.87 -16.61 -6.06
CA LEU A 227 -9.52 -16.30 -5.59
C LEU A 227 -8.47 -16.64 -6.64
N GLU A 228 -8.59 -17.76 -7.36
CA GLU A 228 -7.59 -18.11 -8.39
C GLU A 228 -7.44 -17.05 -9.49
N PRO A 229 -8.53 -16.53 -10.09
CA PRO A 229 -8.42 -15.41 -11.03
C PRO A 229 -7.78 -14.15 -10.44
N LYS A 230 -7.82 -14.00 -9.11
CA LYS A 230 -7.28 -12.86 -8.35
C LYS A 230 -5.98 -13.21 -7.61
N ARG A 231 -5.29 -14.28 -7.98
CA ARG A 231 -4.05 -14.72 -7.35
C ARG A 231 -3.01 -13.61 -7.24
N ALA A 232 -2.73 -12.92 -8.35
CA ALA A 232 -1.79 -11.80 -8.37
C ALA A 232 -2.25 -10.62 -7.50
N TYR A 233 -3.57 -10.38 -7.43
CA TYR A 233 -4.12 -9.33 -6.58
C TYR A 233 -3.84 -9.62 -5.10
N TRP A 234 -4.18 -10.82 -4.64
CA TRP A 234 -3.98 -11.23 -3.25
C TRP A 234 -2.50 -11.35 -2.89
N ALA A 235 -1.66 -11.85 -3.80
CA ALA A 235 -0.21 -11.85 -3.58
C ALA A 235 0.33 -10.43 -3.34
N SER A 236 -0.15 -9.44 -4.10
CA SER A 236 0.20 -8.03 -3.89
C SER A 236 -0.30 -7.49 -2.54
N VAL A 237 -1.54 -7.78 -2.15
CA VAL A 237 -2.06 -7.40 -0.81
C VAL A 237 -1.14 -7.92 0.29
N ILE A 238 -0.80 -9.21 0.26
CA ILE A 238 0.07 -9.85 1.26
C ILE A 238 1.48 -9.25 1.22
N ALA A 239 2.06 -9.05 0.04
CA ALA A 239 3.42 -8.52 -0.12
C ALA A 239 3.55 -7.09 0.43
N TRP A 240 2.56 -6.22 0.16
CA TRP A 240 2.60 -4.84 0.64
C TRP A 240 2.28 -4.71 2.13
N SER A 241 1.52 -5.64 2.73
CA SER A 241 1.39 -5.74 4.19
C SER A 241 2.69 -6.22 4.83
N ALA A 242 3.36 -7.22 4.26
CA ALA A 242 4.69 -7.65 4.71
C ALA A 242 5.71 -6.50 4.62
N PHE A 243 5.66 -5.72 3.54
CA PHE A 243 6.52 -4.56 3.36
C PHE A 243 6.33 -3.51 4.46
N ALA A 244 5.08 -3.23 4.85
CA ALA A 244 4.77 -2.29 5.93
C ALA A 244 5.34 -2.76 7.29
N GLN A 245 5.20 -4.04 7.62
CA GLN A 245 5.67 -4.60 8.90
C GLN A 245 7.20 -4.65 9.06
N ARG A 246 7.97 -4.50 7.98
CA ARG A 246 9.42 -4.69 7.97
C ARG A 246 10.17 -3.69 8.86
N GLY A 247 9.65 -2.47 9.01
CA GLY A 247 10.32 -1.36 9.70
C GLY A 247 10.34 -1.44 11.22
N ASP A 248 9.40 -2.17 11.82
CA ASP A 248 9.03 -2.00 13.24
C ASP A 248 9.74 -2.91 14.24
N GLY A 249 10.77 -3.66 13.80
CA GLY A 249 11.41 -4.63 14.67
C GLY A 249 10.48 -5.76 15.14
N HIS A 250 9.35 -5.99 14.45
CA HIS A 250 8.33 -7.04 14.66
C HIS A 250 8.86 -8.49 14.49
N GLY A 251 10.16 -8.72 14.70
CA GLY A 251 10.77 -10.03 14.50
C GLY A 251 10.70 -10.49 13.04
N SER A 252 10.58 -11.80 12.84
CA SER A 252 10.60 -12.42 11.51
C SER A 252 9.22 -12.64 10.88
N ASP A 253 8.15 -12.06 11.43
CA ASP A 253 6.77 -12.36 10.98
C ASP A 253 6.49 -11.81 9.58
N TRP A 254 7.02 -10.63 9.27
CA TRP A 254 6.99 -10.06 7.92
C TRP A 254 7.69 -10.98 6.88
N ILE A 255 8.71 -11.74 7.30
CA ILE A 255 9.39 -12.72 6.44
C ILE A 255 8.43 -13.85 6.10
N GLU A 256 7.70 -14.39 7.09
CA GLU A 256 6.68 -15.42 6.82
C GLU A 256 5.57 -14.89 5.91
N MET A 257 5.14 -13.64 6.10
CA MET A 257 4.17 -12.97 5.24
C MET A 257 4.68 -12.81 3.80
N ALA A 258 5.92 -12.34 3.60
CA ALA A 258 6.55 -12.23 2.29
C ALA A 258 6.72 -13.59 1.59
N LEU A 259 7.06 -14.65 2.34
CA LEU A 259 7.14 -16.01 1.81
C LEU A 259 5.76 -16.50 1.34
N VAL A 260 4.70 -16.27 2.11
CA VAL A 260 3.34 -16.65 1.73
C VAL A 260 2.85 -15.82 0.53
N ALA A 261 3.19 -14.54 0.44
CA ALA A 261 2.89 -13.72 -0.74
C ALA A 261 3.47 -14.34 -2.02
N ARG A 262 4.73 -14.82 -1.95
CA ARG A 262 5.37 -15.51 -3.08
C ARG A 262 4.68 -16.83 -3.42
N GLU A 263 4.35 -17.64 -2.42
CA GLU A 263 3.63 -18.90 -2.66
C GLU A 263 2.23 -18.65 -3.22
N MET A 264 1.56 -17.57 -2.79
CA MET A 264 0.30 -17.10 -3.36
C MET A 264 0.48 -16.80 -4.84
N ALA A 265 1.54 -16.07 -5.25
CA ALA A 265 1.82 -15.76 -6.65
C ALA A 265 2.25 -16.97 -7.51
N SER A 266 2.74 -18.05 -6.89
CA SER A 266 3.30 -19.22 -7.57
C SER A 266 2.25 -20.12 -8.24
N GLU A 267 2.66 -21.25 -8.82
CA GLU A 267 1.74 -22.29 -9.35
C GLU A 267 1.18 -23.23 -8.27
N ARG A 268 1.57 -23.07 -6.99
CA ARG A 268 1.04 -23.88 -5.89
C ARG A 268 -0.49 -23.74 -5.84
N PRO A 269 -1.27 -24.84 -5.80
CA PRO A 269 -2.72 -24.74 -5.70
C PRO A 269 -3.16 -23.91 -4.49
N LEU A 270 -4.07 -22.95 -4.67
CA LEU A 270 -4.52 -22.11 -3.55
C LEU A 270 -5.16 -22.93 -2.42
N SER A 271 -5.75 -24.09 -2.73
CA SER A 271 -6.27 -25.03 -1.72
C SER A 271 -5.21 -25.57 -0.76
N GLU A 272 -3.92 -25.52 -1.12
CA GLU A 272 -2.80 -25.91 -0.26
C GLU A 272 -2.22 -24.75 0.57
N ILE A 273 -2.73 -23.53 0.39
CA ILE A 273 -2.33 -22.34 1.13
C ILE A 273 -3.43 -22.02 2.15
N PRO A 274 -3.22 -22.28 3.45
CA PRO A 274 -4.24 -22.07 4.48
C PRO A 274 -4.83 -20.64 4.50
N LEU A 275 -4.03 -19.63 4.19
CA LEU A 275 -4.49 -18.25 4.05
C LEU A 275 -5.56 -18.07 2.96
N ALA A 276 -5.42 -18.72 1.79
CA ALA A 276 -6.42 -18.64 0.73
C ALA A 276 -7.73 -19.29 1.15
N ARG A 277 -7.66 -20.42 1.87
CA ARG A 277 -8.85 -21.02 2.49
C ARG A 277 -9.49 -20.07 3.51
N PHE A 278 -8.70 -19.34 4.29
CA PHE A 278 -9.21 -18.36 5.24
C PHE A 278 -9.96 -17.23 4.53
N ILE A 279 -9.36 -16.61 3.51
CA ILE A 279 -10.03 -15.57 2.70
C ILE A 279 -11.34 -16.10 2.12
N ALA A 280 -11.36 -17.36 1.67
CA ALA A 280 -12.56 -17.99 1.14
C ALA A 280 -13.66 -18.23 2.20
N VAL A 281 -13.29 -18.51 3.46
CA VAL A 281 -14.25 -18.60 4.58
C VAL A 281 -14.87 -17.25 4.84
N GLN A 282 -14.06 -16.19 4.99
CA GLN A 282 -14.60 -14.85 5.24
C GLN A 282 -15.46 -14.34 4.09
N THR A 283 -15.06 -14.64 2.85
CA THR A 283 -15.85 -14.38 1.64
C THR A 283 -17.22 -15.08 1.71
N GLU A 284 -17.26 -16.32 2.16
CA GLU A 284 -18.50 -17.08 2.31
C GLU A 284 -19.38 -16.53 3.43
N GLU A 285 -18.79 -16.09 4.54
CA GLU A 285 -19.50 -15.48 5.67
C GLU A 285 -20.06 -14.10 5.29
N ALA A 286 -19.27 -13.24 4.65
CA ALA A 286 -19.69 -11.93 4.16
C ALA A 286 -20.80 -12.04 3.09
N ALA A 287 -20.80 -13.11 2.28
CA ALA A 287 -21.88 -13.35 1.31
C ALA A 287 -23.21 -13.79 1.94
N ARG A 288 -23.26 -14.08 3.25
CA ARG A 288 -24.51 -14.44 3.96
C ARG A 288 -25.20 -13.25 4.62
N THR A 289 -24.48 -12.16 4.87
CA THR A 289 -24.99 -10.93 5.50
C THR A 289 -25.68 -10.05 4.48
#